data_AF-F0SJL8-F1
#
_entry.id   AF-F0SJL8-F1
#
_cell.length_a   1.000
_cell.length_b   1.000
_cell.length_c   1.000
_cell.angle_alpha   90.00
_cell.angle_beta   90.00
_cell.angle_gamma   90.00
#
_symmetry.space_group_name_H-M   'P 1'
#
loop_
_entity.id
_entity.type
_entity.pdbx_description
1 polymer ?
#
loop_
_entity_poly.entity_id
_entity_poly.type
_entity_poly.pdbx_seq_one_letter_code
_entity_poly.pdbx_strand_id
1 'polypeptide(L)'
;MFCRSWGIAGLATVMLFAAGEIATLAQKKAESTAHKASASKENDAFEKNATSRKPTVRNNENSVADNRRDTAQGDMGEVTPEREAAALKFVELHHKQLLRILQSLQSVDSDQYERAIEEIFRASERLARVKSRSADRYEYELELWKIKSRRNLLIASLPMVADYEQAMRDIQKTISRELEIQKQLLQYEAQVTRKRLNRIEETLKRQQDNFDVNVDRQLQRIRKTYPPSDAEGKPSAERRIKK
;
A
#
# COMPACT_ATOMS: atom_id res chain seq x y z
N MET A 1 17.03 20.51 -9.00
CA MET A 1 16.02 20.45 -7.92
C MET A 1 15.15 19.23 -8.16
N PHE A 2 15.37 18.23 -7.30
CA PHE A 2 14.62 17.00 -7.03
C PHE A 2 13.68 16.38 -8.08
N CYS A 3 14.20 15.35 -8.73
CA CYS A 3 13.44 14.19 -9.20
C CYS A 3 12.66 13.56 -8.04
N ARG A 4 11.35 13.39 -8.20
CA ARG A 4 10.58 12.39 -7.45
C ARG A 4 9.94 11.43 -8.43
N SER A 5 10.69 10.36 -8.69
CA SER A 5 10.18 9.10 -9.19
C SER A 5 9.11 8.62 -8.21
N TRP A 6 7.85 8.59 -8.63
CA TRP A 6 6.79 7.88 -7.93
C TRP A 6 6.76 6.47 -8.51
N GLY A 7 7.41 5.55 -7.81
CA GLY A 7 7.26 4.13 -8.02
C GLY A 7 5.79 3.76 -7.80
N ILE A 8 5.16 3.28 -8.86
CA ILE A 8 3.94 2.47 -8.79
C ILE A 8 4.42 1.09 -8.33
N ALA A 9 4.60 0.94 -7.03
CA ALA A 9 4.89 -0.34 -6.38
C ALA A 9 3.93 -0.47 -5.20
N GLY A 10 3.07 -1.49 -5.26
CA GLY A 10 2.29 -1.97 -4.11
C GLY A 10 0.83 -1.50 -4.06
N LEU A 11 -0.03 -2.00 -4.96
CA LEU A 11 -1.49 -1.93 -4.76
C LEU A 11 -2.24 -3.23 -5.09
N ALA A 12 -1.58 -4.37 -4.92
CA ALA A 12 -2.25 -5.65 -4.82
C ALA A 12 -1.41 -6.56 -3.93
N THR A 13 -1.80 -6.70 -2.66
CA THR A 13 -1.56 -7.83 -1.73
C THR A 13 -1.60 -7.29 -0.30
N VAL A 14 -2.79 -7.11 0.27
CA VAL A 14 -3.14 -7.43 1.68
C VAL A 14 -4.68 -7.47 1.74
N MET A 15 -5.26 -8.60 1.37
CA MET A 15 -6.60 -9.03 1.78
C MET A 15 -6.62 -10.56 1.70
N LEU A 16 -5.71 -11.16 2.46
CA LEU A 16 -5.67 -12.58 2.74
C LEU A 16 -5.40 -12.71 4.24
N PHE A 17 -6.09 -13.64 4.89
CA PHE A 17 -6.16 -13.91 6.34
C PHE A 17 -7.24 -13.17 7.13
N ALA A 18 -8.50 -13.63 6.98
CA ALA A 18 -9.44 -13.76 8.11
C ALA A 18 -10.76 -14.51 7.74
N ALA A 19 -10.75 -15.43 6.77
CA ALA A 19 -11.95 -16.23 6.45
C ALA A 19 -11.72 -17.75 6.44
N GLY A 20 -10.50 -18.22 6.74
CA GLY A 20 -10.12 -19.64 6.71
C GLY A 20 -10.02 -20.33 8.07
N GLU A 21 -10.15 -19.62 9.18
CA GLU A 21 -9.87 -20.16 10.53
C GLU A 21 -11.10 -20.35 11.43
N ILE A 22 -12.31 -20.00 10.98
CA ILE A 22 -13.54 -20.24 11.75
C ILE A 22 -14.14 -21.64 11.43
N ALA A 23 -13.73 -22.29 10.33
CA ALA A 23 -14.23 -23.61 9.95
C ALA A 23 -13.35 -24.80 10.40
N THR A 24 -12.16 -24.57 10.95
CA THR A 24 -11.17 -25.63 11.25
C THR A 24 -10.84 -25.83 12.73
N LEU A 25 -11.54 -25.16 13.64
CA LEU A 25 -11.39 -25.37 15.09
C LEU A 25 -12.49 -26.25 15.72
N ALA A 26 -13.56 -26.58 14.99
CA ALA A 26 -14.58 -27.51 15.45
C ALA A 26 -14.20 -29.00 15.29
N GLN A 27 -13.18 -29.32 14.48
CA GLN A 27 -12.81 -30.71 14.16
C GLN A 27 -11.54 -31.19 14.90
N LYS A 28 -10.70 -30.27 15.41
CA LYS A 28 -9.43 -30.60 16.08
C LYS A 28 -9.55 -31.08 17.53
N LYS A 29 -10.78 -31.14 18.08
CA LYS A 29 -11.05 -31.64 19.44
C LYS A 29 -11.44 -33.13 19.49
N ALA A 30 -11.59 -33.80 18.34
CA ALA A 30 -11.98 -35.21 18.27
C ALA A 30 -10.82 -36.22 18.05
N GLU A 31 -9.59 -35.76 17.76
CA GLU A 31 -8.48 -36.65 17.36
C GLU A 31 -7.28 -36.66 18.34
N SER A 32 -7.34 -35.90 19.43
CA SER A 32 -6.22 -35.74 20.37
C SER A 32 -6.08 -36.84 21.44
N THR A 33 -6.89 -37.91 21.42
CA THR A 33 -6.82 -39.00 22.43
C THR A 33 -6.21 -40.31 21.92
N ALA A 34 -5.63 -40.37 20.72
CA ALA A 34 -5.20 -41.65 20.14
C ALA A 34 -3.68 -41.86 19.92
N HIS A 35 -2.80 -40.87 20.05
CA HIS A 35 -1.37 -41.08 19.82
C HIS A 35 -0.48 -40.53 20.94
N LYS A 36 -0.47 -41.27 22.06
CA LYS A 36 0.62 -41.26 23.03
C LYS A 36 1.10 -42.70 23.26
N ALA A 37 1.85 -43.22 22.30
CA ALA A 37 2.65 -44.43 22.49
C ALA A 37 3.73 -44.52 21.40
N SER A 38 4.95 -44.84 21.84
CA SER A 38 6.15 -45.16 21.06
C SER A 38 6.86 -43.98 20.37
N ALA A 39 8.18 -43.88 20.31
CA ALA A 39 9.26 -44.53 21.06
C ALA A 39 10.53 -43.72 20.75
N SER A 40 11.42 -43.65 21.73
CA SER A 40 12.76 -43.05 21.69
C SER A 40 13.79 -43.97 21.03
N LYS A 41 14.84 -43.37 20.43
CA LYS A 41 16.31 -43.61 20.65
C LYS A 41 17.21 -43.67 19.40
N GLU A 42 18.41 -43.07 19.60
CA GLU A 42 19.78 -43.44 19.13
C GLU A 42 20.10 -43.36 17.61
N ASN A 43 21.21 -42.77 17.12
CA ASN A 43 22.58 -42.65 17.63
C ASN A 43 23.38 -41.42 17.12
N ASP A 44 24.35 -41.00 17.95
CA ASP A 44 25.79 -40.71 17.70
C ASP A 44 26.37 -41.05 16.31
N ALA A 45 27.48 -40.52 15.78
CA ALA A 45 28.45 -39.47 16.10
C ALA A 45 29.42 -39.40 14.89
N PHE A 46 29.98 -38.22 14.53
CA PHE A 46 31.29 -38.15 13.83
C PHE A 46 31.99 -36.79 14.02
N GLU A 47 32.68 -36.71 15.14
CA GLU A 47 34.04 -36.26 15.40
C GLU A 47 34.86 -35.42 14.34
N LYS A 48 35.33 -34.25 14.83
CA LYS A 48 36.61 -33.52 14.62
C LYS A 48 37.02 -33.01 13.22
N ASN A 49 37.22 -31.68 13.12
CA ASN A 49 38.58 -31.13 13.05
C ASN A 49 38.62 -29.64 13.43
N ALA A 50 39.62 -29.28 14.25
CA ALA A 50 39.92 -27.92 14.68
C ALA A 50 41.28 -27.51 14.12
N THR A 51 41.42 -26.29 13.61
CA THR A 51 42.68 -25.54 13.68
C THR A 51 42.49 -24.05 13.33
N SER A 52 42.44 -23.24 14.38
CA SER A 52 43.18 -21.99 14.60
C SER A 52 43.63 -21.13 13.40
N ARG A 53 43.14 -19.88 13.34
CA ARG A 53 43.95 -18.66 13.17
C ARG A 53 43.21 -17.43 13.73
N LYS A 54 43.95 -16.64 14.51
CA LYS A 54 43.55 -15.50 15.37
C LYS A 54 43.22 -14.19 14.60
N PRO A 55 42.66 -13.18 15.28
CA PRO A 55 41.85 -12.09 14.73
C PRO A 55 42.63 -10.79 14.49
N THR A 56 42.11 -9.91 13.63
CA THR A 56 42.37 -8.46 13.70
C THR A 56 41.26 -7.72 12.93
N VAL A 57 40.26 -7.18 13.62
CA VAL A 57 39.49 -6.04 13.12
C VAL A 57 39.35 -5.01 14.24
N ARG A 58 39.78 -3.81 13.89
CA ARG A 58 39.99 -2.62 14.70
C ARG A 58 38.65 -1.91 14.89
N ASN A 59 38.42 -1.47 16.13
CA ASN A 59 37.32 -0.63 16.59
C ASN A 59 37.08 0.58 15.68
N ASN A 60 35.81 0.94 15.47
CA ASN A 60 35.42 2.34 15.66
C ASN A 60 33.96 2.45 16.10
N GLU A 61 33.80 3.00 17.30
CA GLU A 61 32.55 3.41 17.92
C GLU A 61 32.02 4.65 17.19
N ASN A 62 30.77 4.59 16.74
CA ASN A 62 29.93 5.76 16.53
C ASN A 62 28.47 5.33 16.70
N SER A 63 28.12 5.05 17.94
CA SER A 63 26.78 4.76 18.43
C SER A 63 26.02 6.07 18.74
N VAL A 64 25.59 6.82 17.72
CA VAL A 64 24.56 7.87 17.86
C VAL A 64 23.78 8.02 16.53
N ALA A 65 22.94 7.06 16.18
CA ALA A 65 21.91 7.25 15.15
C ALA A 65 20.76 6.22 15.20
N ASP A 66 20.60 5.49 16.31
CA ASP A 66 19.58 4.46 16.44
C ASP A 66 18.55 4.86 17.51
N ASN A 67 17.83 5.96 17.26
CA ASN A 67 16.62 6.28 18.03
C ASN A 67 15.69 7.28 17.31
N ARG A 68 15.47 7.11 15.99
CA ARG A 68 14.53 7.95 15.21
C ARG A 68 13.66 7.14 14.26
N ARG A 69 13.31 5.90 14.62
CA ARG A 69 12.37 5.07 13.85
C ARG A 69 11.28 4.40 14.68
N ASP A 70 11.13 4.73 15.97
CA ASP A 70 10.14 4.09 16.85
C ASP A 70 8.88 4.91 17.15
N THR A 71 8.64 6.05 16.48
CA THR A 71 7.46 6.90 16.77
C THR A 71 6.45 7.01 15.64
N ALA A 72 6.40 6.06 14.71
CA ALA A 72 5.37 6.03 13.65
C ALA A 72 4.70 4.66 13.43
N GLN A 73 4.96 3.69 14.30
CA GLN A 73 4.44 2.31 14.18
C GLN A 73 3.83 1.76 15.49
N GLY A 74 3.53 2.64 16.46
CA GLY A 74 3.06 2.27 17.80
C GLY A 74 1.57 2.46 18.11
N ASP A 75 0.71 2.79 17.13
CA ASP A 75 -0.73 3.05 17.36
C ASP A 75 -1.65 2.22 16.43
N MET A 76 -1.18 1.03 16.06
CA MET A 76 -1.76 0.18 15.01
C MET A 76 -2.51 -1.07 15.52
N GLY A 77 -2.85 -1.13 16.81
CA GLY A 77 -3.47 -2.35 17.36
C GLY A 77 -4.43 -2.16 18.53
N GLU A 78 -4.86 -0.93 18.84
CA GLU A 78 -5.93 -0.73 19.82
C GLU A 78 -7.15 -0.13 19.13
N VAL A 79 -8.28 -0.82 19.28
CA VAL A 79 -9.60 -0.33 18.86
C VAL A 79 -10.00 0.76 19.82
N THR A 80 -9.72 2.01 19.45
CA THR A 80 -10.27 3.15 20.20
C THR A 80 -11.77 3.27 19.94
N PRO A 81 -12.56 3.75 20.91
CA PRO A 81 -14.02 3.90 20.76
C PRO A 81 -14.39 4.82 19.57
N GLU A 82 -13.53 5.76 19.23
CA GLU A 82 -13.68 6.62 18.05
C GLU A 82 -13.57 5.82 16.73
N ARG A 83 -12.59 4.91 16.63
CA ARG A 83 -12.38 4.04 15.47
C ARG A 83 -13.54 3.07 15.30
N GLU A 84 -14.03 2.51 16.40
CA GLU A 84 -15.21 1.65 16.42
C GLU A 84 -16.44 2.38 15.91
N ALA A 85 -16.75 3.56 16.46
CA ALA A 85 -17.90 4.36 16.02
C ALA A 85 -17.82 4.73 14.53
N ALA A 86 -16.63 5.08 14.04
CA ALA A 86 -16.40 5.38 12.63
C ALA A 86 -16.62 4.14 11.72
N ALA A 87 -16.11 2.97 12.12
CA ALA A 87 -16.29 1.72 11.42
C ALA A 87 -17.77 1.30 11.37
N LEU A 88 -18.47 1.36 12.50
CA LEU A 88 -19.89 1.02 12.58
C LEU A 88 -20.74 1.93 11.70
N LYS A 89 -20.49 3.25 11.73
CA LYS A 89 -21.17 4.22 10.86
C LYS A 89 -20.91 3.94 9.38
N PHE A 90 -19.68 3.58 9.02
CA PHE A 90 -19.34 3.22 7.65
C PHE A 90 -20.12 1.98 7.17
N VAL A 91 -20.22 0.95 8.01
CA VAL A 91 -20.98 -0.27 7.70
C VAL A 91 -22.47 0.02 7.63
N GLU A 92 -23.02 0.84 8.52
CA GLU A 92 -24.43 1.22 8.51
C GLU A 92 -24.84 1.87 7.18
N LEU A 93 -23.98 2.75 6.65
CA LEU A 93 -24.22 3.47 5.40
C LEU A 93 -24.13 2.57 4.16
N HIS A 94 -23.30 1.54 4.17
CA HIS A 94 -22.96 0.80 2.95
C HIS A 94 -23.38 -0.67 2.95
N HIS A 95 -23.46 -1.31 4.11
CA HIS A 95 -23.80 -2.72 4.23
C HIS A 95 -24.47 -3.09 5.57
N LYS A 96 -25.75 -2.77 5.69
CA LYS A 96 -26.56 -3.02 6.92
C LYS A 96 -26.57 -4.48 7.40
N GLN A 97 -26.46 -5.46 6.50
CA GLN A 97 -26.42 -6.88 6.89
C GLN A 97 -25.16 -7.21 7.70
N LEU A 98 -24.02 -6.62 7.36
CA LEU A 98 -22.78 -6.81 8.12
C LEU A 98 -22.87 -6.21 9.52
N LEU A 99 -23.57 -5.07 9.68
CA LEU A 99 -23.79 -4.47 10.99
C LEU A 99 -24.48 -5.44 11.96
N ARG A 100 -25.52 -6.13 11.49
CA ARG A 100 -26.24 -7.13 12.30
C ARG A 100 -25.32 -8.27 12.76
N ILE A 101 -24.39 -8.69 11.90
CA ILE A 101 -23.44 -9.77 12.21
C ILE A 101 -22.39 -9.29 13.21
N LEU A 102 -21.87 -8.07 13.06
CA LEU A 102 -20.93 -7.47 14.01
C LEU A 102 -21.54 -7.36 15.42
N GLN A 103 -22.82 -6.97 15.52
CA GLN A 103 -23.53 -6.91 16.80
C GLN A 103 -23.64 -8.29 17.47
N SER A 104 -23.90 -9.34 16.70
CA SER A 104 -23.89 -10.71 17.26
C SER A 104 -22.47 -11.16 17.65
N LEU A 105 -21.46 -10.80 16.85
CA LEU A 105 -20.08 -11.22 17.06
C LEU A 105 -19.51 -10.64 18.36
N GLN A 106 -19.86 -9.39 18.69
CA GLN A 106 -19.46 -8.73 19.93
C GLN A 106 -19.79 -9.55 21.19
N SER A 107 -20.91 -10.28 21.19
CA SER A 107 -21.34 -11.11 22.33
C SER A 107 -20.72 -12.50 22.38
N VAL A 108 -20.24 -13.01 21.24
CA VAL A 108 -19.75 -14.39 21.10
C VAL A 108 -18.24 -14.44 21.18
N ASP A 109 -17.55 -13.51 20.51
CA ASP A 109 -16.10 -13.48 20.37
C ASP A 109 -15.62 -12.03 20.22
N SER A 110 -15.14 -11.45 21.33
CA SER A 110 -14.63 -10.08 21.39
C SER A 110 -13.39 -9.88 20.52
N ASP A 111 -12.51 -10.88 20.45
CA ASP A 111 -11.24 -10.78 19.73
C ASP A 111 -11.48 -10.70 18.22
N GLN A 112 -12.42 -11.51 17.71
CA GLN A 112 -12.81 -11.45 16.29
C GLN A 112 -13.59 -10.18 15.97
N TYR A 113 -14.38 -9.68 16.93
CA TYR A 113 -15.07 -8.40 16.78
C TYR A 113 -14.06 -7.25 16.62
N GLU A 114 -13.07 -7.14 17.50
CA GLU A 114 -12.04 -6.10 17.44
C GLU A 114 -11.29 -6.13 16.11
N ARG A 115 -10.85 -7.33 15.68
CA ARG A 115 -10.19 -7.50 14.38
C ARG A 115 -11.05 -7.06 13.20
N ALA A 116 -12.34 -7.41 13.21
CA ALA A 116 -13.26 -7.00 12.17
C ALA A 116 -13.44 -5.47 12.14
N ILE A 117 -13.56 -4.84 13.30
CA ILE A 117 -13.64 -3.37 13.41
C ILE A 117 -12.36 -2.71 12.88
N GLU A 118 -11.19 -3.21 13.23
CA GLU A 118 -9.92 -2.67 12.70
C GLU A 118 -9.85 -2.77 11.18
N GLU A 119 -10.22 -3.92 10.60
CA GLU A 119 -10.21 -4.12 9.16
C GLU A 119 -11.17 -3.16 8.44
N ILE A 120 -12.39 -3.01 8.98
CA ILE A 120 -13.40 -2.11 8.44
C ILE A 120 -12.92 -0.66 8.53
N PHE A 121 -12.33 -0.25 9.65
CA PHE A 121 -11.78 1.08 9.83
C PHE A 121 -10.65 1.36 8.82
N ARG A 122 -9.72 0.41 8.62
CA ARG A 122 -8.67 0.52 7.62
C ARG A 122 -9.25 0.64 6.20
N ALA A 123 -10.29 -0.12 5.90
CA ALA A 123 -10.97 -0.05 4.62
C ALA A 123 -11.67 1.31 4.41
N SER A 124 -12.34 1.85 5.42
CA SER A 124 -13.00 3.16 5.35
C SER A 124 -11.99 4.29 5.20
N GLU A 125 -10.88 4.27 5.93
CA GLU A 125 -9.80 5.24 5.80
C GLU A 125 -9.16 5.21 4.41
N ARG A 126 -8.91 4.01 3.88
CA ARG A 126 -8.39 3.83 2.52
C ARG A 126 -9.35 4.42 1.49
N LEU A 127 -10.64 4.16 1.61
CA LEU A 127 -11.66 4.69 0.71
C LEU A 127 -11.82 6.21 0.84
N ALA A 128 -11.73 6.77 2.05
CA ALA A 128 -11.75 8.22 2.27
C ALA A 128 -10.56 8.92 1.56
N ARG A 129 -9.36 8.33 1.61
CA ARG A 129 -8.18 8.83 0.88
C ARG A 129 -8.33 8.73 -0.63
N VAL A 130 -9.05 7.73 -1.13
CA VAL A 130 -9.34 7.62 -2.58
C VAL A 130 -10.35 8.67 -3.00
N LYS A 131 -11.39 8.90 -2.18
CA LYS A 131 -12.39 9.94 -2.41
C LYS A 131 -11.78 11.33 -2.53
N SER A 132 -10.78 11.65 -1.70
CA SER A 132 -10.10 12.96 -1.77
C SER A 132 -9.26 13.15 -3.04
N ARG A 133 -8.81 12.06 -3.67
CA ARG A 133 -8.01 12.11 -4.91
C ARG A 133 -8.87 12.09 -6.17
N SER A 134 -9.95 11.30 -6.16
CA SER A 134 -10.80 11.08 -7.34
C SER A 134 -12.14 10.49 -6.93
N ALA A 135 -13.22 11.22 -7.16
CA ALA A 135 -14.59 10.78 -6.87
C ALA A 135 -15.00 9.56 -7.71
N ASP A 136 -14.66 9.54 -9.01
CA ASP A 136 -15.03 8.43 -9.90
C ASP A 136 -14.40 7.10 -9.45
N ARG A 137 -13.11 7.13 -9.08
CA ARG A 137 -12.41 5.96 -8.56
C ARG A 137 -13.02 5.47 -7.25
N TYR A 138 -13.45 6.39 -6.40
CA TYR A 138 -14.06 6.06 -5.12
C TYR A 138 -15.35 5.24 -5.31
N GLU A 139 -16.19 5.58 -6.29
CA GLU A 139 -17.42 4.82 -6.57
C GLU A 139 -17.12 3.36 -6.94
N TYR A 140 -16.16 3.12 -7.84
CA TYR A 140 -15.74 1.77 -8.22
C TYR A 140 -15.17 0.98 -7.03
N GLU A 141 -14.31 1.60 -6.24
CA GLU A 141 -13.70 0.93 -5.09
C GLU A 141 -14.69 0.67 -3.95
N LEU A 142 -15.66 1.55 -3.75
CA LEU A 142 -16.75 1.35 -2.80
C LEU A 142 -17.64 0.19 -3.23
N GLU A 143 -18.00 0.11 -4.51
CA GLU A 143 -18.78 -1.00 -5.03
C GLU A 143 -18.01 -2.32 -4.88
N LEU A 144 -16.72 -2.32 -5.21
CA LEU A 144 -15.86 -3.48 -5.02
C LEU A 144 -15.83 -3.94 -3.57
N TRP A 145 -15.71 -3.02 -2.61
CA TRP A 145 -15.76 -3.33 -1.19
C TRP A 145 -17.11 -3.98 -0.81
N LYS A 146 -18.24 -3.40 -1.23
CA LYS A 146 -19.59 -3.95 -0.96
C LYS A 146 -19.76 -5.38 -1.49
N ILE A 147 -19.30 -5.64 -2.72
CA ILE A 147 -19.39 -6.97 -3.34
C ILE A 147 -18.54 -7.98 -2.57
N LYS A 148 -17.32 -7.61 -2.18
CA LYS A 148 -16.43 -8.45 -1.39
C LYS A 148 -17.04 -8.79 -0.03
N SER A 149 -17.55 -7.80 0.69
CA SER A 149 -18.21 -8.01 1.99
C SER A 149 -19.40 -8.96 1.83
N ARG A 150 -20.27 -8.73 0.85
CA ARG A 150 -21.43 -9.60 0.59
C ARG A 150 -21.02 -11.04 0.28
N ARG A 151 -20.00 -11.23 -0.57
CA ARG A 151 -19.50 -12.56 -0.90
C ARG A 151 -18.95 -13.27 0.34
N ASN A 152 -18.18 -12.57 1.18
CA ASN A 152 -17.65 -13.15 2.41
C ASN A 152 -18.79 -13.61 3.34
N LEU A 153 -19.88 -12.83 3.42
CA LEU A 153 -21.07 -13.26 4.15
C LEU A 153 -21.72 -14.51 3.54
N LEU A 154 -21.85 -14.58 2.21
CA LEU A 154 -22.37 -15.77 1.54
C LEU A 154 -21.52 -17.00 1.84
N ILE A 155 -20.20 -16.87 1.75
CA ILE A 155 -19.24 -17.94 2.06
C ILE A 155 -19.37 -18.38 3.53
N ALA A 156 -19.40 -17.44 4.46
CA ALA A 156 -19.55 -17.74 5.89
C ALA A 156 -20.90 -18.43 6.19
N SER A 157 -21.95 -18.12 5.43
CA SER A 157 -23.26 -18.75 5.58
C SER A 157 -23.37 -20.14 4.95
N LEU A 158 -22.41 -20.57 4.12
CA LEU A 158 -22.48 -21.85 3.38
C LEU A 158 -22.81 -23.07 4.27
N PRO A 159 -22.21 -23.24 5.46
CA PRO A 159 -22.50 -24.40 6.32
C PRO A 159 -23.94 -24.43 6.85
N MET A 160 -24.65 -23.30 6.82
CA MET A 160 -26.01 -23.15 7.36
C MET A 160 -27.10 -23.23 6.28
N VAL A 161 -26.74 -23.21 4.99
CA VAL A 161 -27.71 -23.15 3.89
C VAL A 161 -28.12 -24.57 3.46
N ALA A 162 -29.42 -24.80 3.35
CA ALA A 162 -29.97 -26.09 2.89
C ALA A 162 -29.80 -26.31 1.37
N ASP A 163 -29.87 -25.25 0.57
CA ASP A 163 -29.69 -25.29 -0.89
C ASP A 163 -28.28 -24.79 -1.28
N TYR A 164 -27.32 -25.71 -1.24
CA TYR A 164 -25.92 -25.45 -1.57
C TYR A 164 -25.74 -24.92 -3.01
N GLU A 165 -26.47 -25.49 -3.97
CA GLU A 165 -26.38 -25.12 -5.38
C GLU A 165 -26.85 -23.68 -5.61
N GLN A 166 -27.91 -23.25 -4.94
CA GLN A 166 -28.35 -21.87 -4.99
C GLN A 166 -27.33 -20.91 -4.36
N ALA A 167 -26.74 -21.28 -3.22
CA ALA A 167 -25.69 -20.47 -2.59
C ALA A 167 -24.46 -20.31 -3.51
N MET A 168 -24.04 -21.39 -4.19
CA MET A 168 -22.94 -21.35 -5.16
C MET A 168 -23.25 -20.47 -6.37
N ARG A 169 -24.48 -20.52 -6.90
CA ARG A 169 -24.92 -19.61 -7.97
C ARG A 169 -24.86 -18.15 -7.54
N ASP A 170 -25.25 -17.85 -6.31
CA ASP A 170 -25.21 -16.48 -5.80
C ASP A 170 -23.78 -15.99 -5.54
N ILE A 171 -22.88 -16.86 -5.07
CA ILE A 171 -21.44 -16.58 -5.00
C ILE A 171 -20.88 -16.33 -6.40
N GLN A 172 -21.21 -17.16 -7.39
CA GLN A 172 -20.77 -16.96 -8.78
C GLN A 172 -21.19 -15.60 -9.32
N LYS A 173 -22.45 -15.18 -9.09
CA LYS A 173 -22.93 -13.84 -9.47
C LYS A 173 -22.10 -12.72 -8.83
N THR A 174 -21.74 -12.86 -7.55
CA THR A 174 -20.88 -11.85 -6.88
C THR A 174 -19.48 -11.80 -7.49
N ILE A 175 -18.89 -12.94 -7.86
CA ILE A 175 -17.58 -13.00 -8.54
C ILE A 175 -17.66 -12.34 -9.92
N SER A 176 -18.68 -12.68 -10.72
CA SER A 176 -18.88 -12.08 -12.05
C SER A 176 -19.05 -10.57 -11.95
N ARG A 177 -19.81 -10.08 -10.95
CA ARG A 177 -19.97 -8.64 -10.73
C ARG A 177 -18.66 -7.98 -10.30
N GLU A 178 -17.88 -8.60 -9.41
CA GLU A 178 -16.56 -8.08 -9.04
C GLU A 178 -15.65 -7.91 -10.26
N LEU A 179 -15.55 -8.95 -11.11
CA LEU A 179 -14.68 -8.90 -12.29
C LEU A 179 -15.09 -7.78 -13.25
N GLU A 180 -16.40 -7.54 -13.41
CA GLU A 180 -16.89 -6.43 -14.22
C GLU A 180 -16.51 -5.07 -13.62
N ILE A 181 -16.62 -4.88 -12.31
CA ILE A 181 -16.20 -3.63 -11.64
C ILE A 181 -14.68 -3.43 -11.73
N GLN A 182 -13.89 -4.48 -11.56
CA GLN A 182 -12.43 -4.41 -11.73
C GLN A 182 -12.04 -4.00 -13.14
N LYS A 183 -12.72 -4.56 -14.15
CA LYS A 183 -12.54 -4.17 -15.55
C LYS A 183 -12.87 -2.69 -15.77
N GLN A 184 -13.99 -2.21 -15.23
CA GLN A 184 -14.38 -0.80 -15.35
C GLN A 184 -13.37 0.15 -14.69
N LEU A 185 -12.87 -0.22 -13.51
CA LEU A 185 -11.80 0.51 -12.83
C LEU A 185 -10.53 0.58 -13.69
N LEU A 186 -10.09 -0.54 -14.25
CA LEU A 186 -8.91 -0.59 -15.14
C LEU A 186 -9.10 0.25 -16.41
N GLN A 187 -10.30 0.22 -16.99
CA GLN A 187 -10.63 1.06 -18.15
C GLN A 187 -10.58 2.55 -17.80
N TYR A 188 -11.09 2.94 -16.64
CA TYR A 188 -10.97 4.30 -16.13
C TYR A 188 -9.49 4.71 -15.95
N GLU A 189 -8.68 3.87 -15.29
CA GLU A 189 -7.25 4.13 -15.09
C GLU A 189 -6.49 4.25 -16.41
N ALA A 190 -6.83 3.41 -17.41
CA ALA A 190 -6.27 3.50 -18.75
C ALA A 190 -6.61 4.85 -19.42
N GLN A 191 -7.85 5.31 -19.31
CA GLN A 191 -8.28 6.60 -19.86
C GLN A 191 -7.55 7.78 -19.20
N VAL A 192 -7.43 7.78 -17.87
CA VAL A 192 -6.71 8.83 -17.12
C VAL A 192 -5.24 8.84 -17.51
N THR A 193 -4.61 7.67 -17.61
CA THR A 193 -3.20 7.53 -18.00
C THR A 193 -2.97 8.03 -19.42
N ARG A 194 -3.89 7.71 -20.35
CA ARG A 194 -3.81 8.20 -21.74
C ARG A 194 -3.89 9.73 -21.81
N LYS A 195 -4.78 10.36 -21.04
CA LYS A 195 -4.84 11.83 -20.97
C LYS A 195 -3.53 12.43 -20.45
N ARG A 196 -2.90 11.79 -19.46
CA ARG A 196 -1.59 12.21 -18.95
C ARG A 196 -0.49 12.04 -19.98
N LEU A 197 -0.49 10.93 -20.71
CA LEU A 197 0.45 10.66 -21.80
C LEU A 197 0.37 11.75 -22.87
N ASN A 198 -0.83 12.06 -23.36
CA ASN A 198 -1.03 13.10 -24.37
C ASN A 198 -0.47 14.46 -23.92
N ARG A 199 -0.65 14.84 -22.64
CA ARG A 199 -0.08 16.09 -22.10
C ARG A 199 1.45 16.09 -22.10
N ILE A 200 2.06 14.94 -21.78
CA ILE A 200 3.52 14.78 -21.81
C ILE A 200 4.01 14.88 -23.26
N GLU A 201 3.35 14.20 -24.19
CA GLU A 201 3.66 14.26 -25.63
C GLU A 201 3.56 15.68 -26.19
N GLU A 202 2.51 16.43 -25.83
CA GLU A 202 2.39 17.85 -26.18
C GLU A 202 3.53 18.69 -25.61
N THR A 203 3.93 18.41 -24.36
CA THR A 203 5.03 19.13 -23.72
C THR A 203 6.36 18.84 -24.41
N LEU A 204 6.61 17.57 -24.75
CA LEU A 204 7.79 17.16 -25.51
C LEU A 204 7.82 17.83 -26.88
N LYS A 205 6.69 17.84 -27.60
CA LYS A 205 6.59 18.53 -28.89
C LYS A 205 6.91 20.01 -28.76
N ARG A 206 6.33 20.71 -27.79
CA ARG A 206 6.64 22.13 -27.54
C ARG A 206 8.12 22.34 -27.19
N GLN A 207 8.73 21.45 -26.43
CA GLN A 207 10.16 21.55 -26.11
C GLN A 207 11.03 21.33 -27.34
N GLN A 208 10.66 20.37 -28.20
CA GLN A 208 11.35 20.08 -29.45
C GLN A 208 11.25 21.27 -30.41
N ASP A 209 10.05 21.80 -30.63
CA ASP A 209 9.79 22.93 -31.52
C ASP A 209 10.49 24.22 -31.06
N ASN A 210 10.67 24.39 -29.74
CA ASN A 210 11.32 25.55 -29.15
C ASN A 210 12.76 25.26 -28.70
N PHE A 211 13.37 24.15 -29.12
CA PHE A 211 14.67 23.73 -28.61
C PHE A 211 15.74 24.79 -28.84
N ASP A 212 15.94 25.19 -30.11
CA ASP A 212 16.96 26.17 -30.50
C ASP A 212 16.69 27.54 -29.86
N VAL A 213 15.44 27.99 -29.86
CA VAL A 213 15.03 29.25 -29.23
C VAL A 213 15.32 29.25 -27.72
N ASN A 214 15.12 28.11 -27.05
CA ASN A 214 15.43 27.97 -25.63
C ASN A 214 16.95 27.94 -25.39
N VAL A 215 17.72 27.27 -26.26
CA VAL A 215 19.18 27.28 -26.22
C VAL A 215 19.70 28.70 -26.39
N ASP A 216 19.25 29.43 -27.40
CA ASP A 216 19.66 30.81 -27.66
C ASP A 216 19.29 31.74 -26.50
N ARG A 217 18.09 31.60 -25.95
CA ARG A 217 17.66 32.38 -24.77
C ARG A 217 18.54 32.09 -23.54
N GLN A 218 18.93 30.84 -23.33
CA GLN A 218 19.86 30.48 -22.26
C GLN A 218 21.26 31.05 -22.50
N LEU A 219 21.79 30.94 -23.72
CA LEU A 219 23.07 31.52 -24.10
C LEU A 219 23.08 33.04 -23.95
N GLN A 220 22.01 33.73 -24.35
CA GLN A 220 21.86 35.18 -24.16
C GLN A 220 21.86 35.57 -22.68
N ARG A 221 21.17 34.81 -21.82
CA ARG A 221 21.22 35.04 -20.37
C ARG A 221 22.63 34.87 -19.83
N ILE A 222 23.34 33.82 -20.24
CA ILE A 222 24.73 33.58 -19.83
C ILE A 222 25.62 34.73 -20.31
N ARG A 223 25.53 35.15 -21.58
CA ARG A 223 26.27 36.30 -22.13
C ARG A 223 25.98 37.61 -21.39
N LYS A 224 24.74 37.81 -20.92
CA LYS A 224 24.37 38.99 -20.12
C LYS A 224 25.00 38.95 -18.73
N THR A 225 25.06 37.77 -18.10
CA THR A 225 25.67 37.59 -16.76
C THR A 225 27.20 37.57 -16.82
N TYR A 226 27.77 37.03 -17.89
CA TYR A 226 29.19 36.91 -18.16
C TYR A 226 29.47 37.56 -19.52
N PRO A 227 29.50 38.91 -19.59
CA PRO A 227 29.91 39.57 -20.81
C PRO A 227 31.33 39.10 -21.17
N PRO A 228 31.63 38.90 -22.46
CA PRO A 228 32.99 38.58 -22.87
C PRO A 228 33.91 39.67 -22.32
N SER A 229 34.92 39.31 -21.53
CA SER A 229 35.95 40.27 -21.13
C SER A 229 36.60 40.78 -22.41
N ASP A 230 36.64 42.10 -22.58
CA ASP A 230 37.01 42.74 -23.82
C ASP A 230 38.14 42.04 -24.56
N ALA A 231 37.92 41.82 -25.86
CA ALA A 231 38.98 41.78 -26.83
C ALA A 231 40.01 42.88 -26.50
N GLU A 232 41.26 42.43 -26.42
CA GLU A 232 42.52 43.15 -26.28
C GLU A 232 42.49 44.66 -26.65
N GLY A 233 43.04 45.52 -25.77
CA GLY A 233 43.78 46.71 -26.22
C GLY A 233 43.03 48.05 -26.35
N LYS A 234 42.54 48.63 -25.26
CA LYS A 234 42.51 50.11 -25.12
C LYS A 234 43.59 50.54 -24.12
N PRO A 235 44.66 51.27 -24.54
CA PRO A 235 45.63 51.80 -23.59
C PRO A 235 44.90 52.74 -22.63
N SER A 236 45.02 52.44 -21.34
CA SER A 236 44.56 53.32 -20.27
C SER A 236 45.19 54.70 -20.48
N ALA A 237 44.37 55.62 -20.96
CA ALA A 237 44.70 57.03 -20.99
C ALA A 237 45.05 57.48 -19.57
N GLU A 238 46.33 57.80 -19.38
CA GLU A 238 46.80 58.99 -18.68
C GLU A 238 46.00 59.35 -17.42
N ARG A 239 46.34 58.68 -16.30
CA ARG A 239 46.09 59.27 -14.98
C ARG A 239 47.01 60.47 -14.82
N ARG A 240 46.49 61.62 -15.22
CA ARG A 240 47.04 62.95 -15.00
C ARG A 240 47.16 63.20 -13.49
N ILE A 241 48.33 62.93 -12.93
CA ILE A 241 48.70 63.31 -11.56
C ILE A 241 48.84 64.83 -11.54
N LYS A 242 47.89 65.52 -10.90
CA LYS A 242 48.04 66.94 -10.56
C LYS A 242 48.96 67.04 -9.33
N LYS A 243 50.01 67.85 -9.48
CA LYS A 243 50.89 68.32 -8.41
C LYS A 243 50.15 69.20 -7.42
#